data_AF-A0AAD6N6K2-F1
#
_entry.id   AF-A0AAD6N6K2-F1
#
_cell.length_a   1.000
_cell.length_b   1.000
_cell.length_c   1.000
_cell.angle_alpha   90.00
_cell.angle_beta   90.00
_cell.angle_gamma   90.00
#
_symmetry.space_group_name_H-M   'P 1'
#
loop_
_entity.id
_entity.type
_entity.pdbx_description
1 polymer ?
#
loop_
_entity_poly.entity_id
_entity_poly.type
_entity_poly.pdbx_seq_one_letter_code
_entity_poly.pdbx_strand_id
1 'polypeptide(L)'
;MVAPMTPMTPDTPDTETPTERKRVRRWHHRGFTGCSTCRRRHVRCDEASPVCNNCVRLGRECDGAQGRMTFKVYGPTSESPPEPSAPTRRKKITNTSIPSPESGSSDTSTVSPSADGGDGCEMACEAVVVSPTVTAPRTKFRFQEPVTSTSIAMSIQRADERYLTHFIDQVSTLLIIYDNPNTVNPYRAYFPDFARSSPTMINAMQALGALHLANTATGTQRNKHFQQAMGKYGTVVKGFRARYVDPSQQLGLTDFATCLLLCLFEMMDSQHQNWAVHLKGAREIYNLLFYPNTGDSRREVQRVADTNHPLRSFLVSLLSYLDVAGACATPGGTVVRGSYWKTMGGGWEYNLGTPSLSTTIPDNPRLVELREAWSSLMEIQATISTFAQDKKTWMTNDQSDMMYKDIFNQLVMWRAETPVSLQLVGDLDDESIAEYPYPDVLEYAGCIEAYEKATFVYLHQIAGAGRVRWITDYTYLDMLVSRIVMLICRLSKGVGQLAVLWPLFIAGQETRNEDEQKYVRQTMHELKRFGFKNVDKGLEVLEDIWLKRRSFPDGWIKTLDEVQPNILLP
;
A
#
# COMPACT_ATOMS: atom_id res chain seq x y z
N MET A 1 -24.26 -30.40 -81.20
CA MET A 1 -25.55 -29.98 -80.62
C MET A 1 -25.86 -30.90 -79.46
N VAL A 2 -26.41 -30.40 -78.35
CA VAL A 2 -26.54 -31.14 -77.07
C VAL A 2 -27.99 -31.58 -76.87
N ALA A 3 -28.19 -32.79 -76.35
CA ALA A 3 -29.51 -33.38 -76.11
C ALA A 3 -30.12 -32.91 -74.75
N PRO A 4 -31.46 -32.77 -74.66
CA PRO A 4 -32.13 -32.33 -73.43
C PRO A 4 -32.34 -33.47 -72.43
N MET A 5 -32.43 -33.13 -71.13
CA MET A 5 -32.78 -34.05 -70.04
C MET A 5 -34.16 -33.73 -69.46
N THR A 6 -34.77 -34.71 -68.79
CA THR A 6 -36.14 -34.66 -68.25
C THR A 6 -36.25 -33.88 -66.93
N PRO A 7 -37.43 -33.29 -66.62
CA PRO A 7 -37.67 -32.58 -65.37
C PRO A 7 -38.02 -33.52 -64.21
N MET A 8 -37.70 -33.09 -62.98
CA MET A 8 -38.05 -33.78 -61.73
C MET A 8 -39.17 -33.05 -60.95
N THR A 9 -39.73 -33.74 -59.96
CA THR A 9 -40.86 -33.30 -59.12
C THR A 9 -40.49 -32.27 -58.04
N PRO A 10 -41.47 -31.49 -57.53
CA PRO A 10 -41.25 -30.53 -56.43
C PRO A 10 -41.41 -31.18 -55.05
N ASP A 11 -40.45 -30.95 -54.15
CA ASP A 11 -40.50 -31.40 -52.75
C ASP A 11 -41.15 -30.36 -51.81
N THR A 12 -41.76 -30.85 -50.72
CA THR A 12 -42.35 -30.05 -49.64
C THR A 12 -41.36 -29.76 -48.51
N PRO A 13 -41.49 -28.63 -47.78
CA PRO A 13 -40.54 -28.27 -46.72
C PRO A 13 -40.79 -29.03 -45.41
N ASP A 14 -39.76 -29.72 -44.91
CA ASP A 14 -39.77 -30.35 -43.59
C ASP A 14 -39.58 -29.36 -42.43
N THR A 15 -40.05 -29.74 -41.24
CA THR A 15 -40.13 -28.85 -40.06
C THR A 15 -39.00 -29.12 -39.06
N GLU A 16 -38.13 -28.13 -38.83
CA GLU A 16 -37.03 -28.25 -37.85
C GLU A 16 -37.53 -28.30 -36.39
N THR A 17 -36.99 -29.24 -35.61
CA THR A 17 -37.23 -29.36 -34.16
C THR A 17 -36.33 -28.41 -33.34
N PRO A 18 -36.84 -27.67 -32.35
CA PRO A 18 -36.04 -26.72 -31.57
C PRO A 18 -35.11 -27.44 -30.58
N THR A 19 -33.79 -27.21 -30.71
CA THR A 19 -32.76 -27.83 -29.85
C THR A 19 -32.72 -27.24 -28.43
N GLU A 20 -32.64 -28.10 -27.41
CA GLU A 20 -32.64 -27.71 -26.00
C GLU A 20 -31.31 -27.05 -25.57
N ARG A 21 -31.37 -25.76 -25.21
CA ARG A 21 -30.19 -24.98 -24.78
C ARG A 21 -29.79 -25.30 -23.34
N LYS A 22 -28.87 -26.27 -23.17
CA LYS A 22 -28.21 -26.57 -21.87
C LYS A 22 -27.70 -25.29 -21.19
N ARG A 23 -28.25 -24.98 -20.01
CA ARG A 23 -27.91 -23.79 -19.22
C ARG A 23 -26.54 -23.94 -18.55
N VAL A 24 -25.47 -23.61 -19.28
CA VAL A 24 -24.10 -23.55 -18.70
C VAL A 24 -24.08 -22.49 -17.60
N ARG A 25 -23.85 -22.94 -16.36
CA ARG A 25 -23.86 -22.09 -15.16
C ARG A 25 -22.55 -21.29 -15.12
N ARG A 26 -22.53 -20.10 -15.71
CA ARG A 26 -21.36 -19.19 -15.70
C ARG A 26 -20.81 -19.05 -14.28
N TRP A 27 -19.58 -19.50 -14.08
CA TRP A 27 -18.83 -19.21 -12.86
C TRP A 27 -18.50 -17.72 -12.85
N HIS A 28 -18.76 -17.08 -11.72
CA HIS A 28 -18.38 -15.68 -11.46
C HIS A 28 -17.54 -15.64 -10.20
N HIS A 29 -16.50 -14.80 -10.18
CA HIS A 29 -15.67 -14.58 -9.00
C HIS A 29 -16.55 -14.18 -7.80
N ARG A 30 -16.36 -14.86 -6.67
CA ARG A 30 -17.10 -14.59 -5.43
C ARG A 30 -16.51 -13.34 -4.78
N GLY A 31 -17.19 -12.19 -4.94
CA GLY A 31 -16.79 -10.95 -4.26
C GLY A 31 -16.77 -11.13 -2.74
N PHE A 32 -15.61 -10.91 -2.11
CA PHE A 32 -15.41 -11.09 -0.66
C PHE A 32 -15.91 -9.89 0.16
N THR A 33 -16.94 -9.19 -0.33
CA THR A 33 -17.33 -7.83 0.07
C THR A 33 -18.79 -7.70 0.53
N GLY A 34 -19.61 -8.74 0.36
CA GLY A 34 -21.02 -8.73 0.81
C GLY A 34 -21.21 -8.69 2.33
N CYS A 35 -22.41 -8.32 2.79
CA CYS A 35 -22.79 -8.41 4.21
C CYS A 35 -22.92 -9.85 4.72
N SER A 36 -22.77 -10.10 6.03
CA SER A 36 -22.95 -11.45 6.60
C SER A 36 -24.31 -12.06 6.28
N THR A 37 -25.36 -11.23 6.21
CA THR A 37 -26.73 -11.68 5.95
C THR A 37 -26.91 -12.15 4.50
N CYS A 38 -26.21 -11.55 3.52
CA CYS A 38 -26.15 -12.07 2.15
C CYS A 38 -25.23 -13.29 2.03
N ARG A 39 -24.06 -13.28 2.69
CA ARG A 39 -23.11 -14.42 2.71
C ARG A 39 -23.76 -15.70 3.25
N ARG A 40 -24.35 -15.63 4.46
CA ARG A 40 -25.07 -16.76 5.11
C ARG A 40 -26.24 -17.31 4.29
N ARG A 41 -26.80 -16.50 3.39
CA ARG A 41 -27.91 -16.88 2.50
C ARG A 41 -27.44 -17.31 1.10
N HIS A 42 -26.13 -17.35 0.85
CA HIS A 42 -25.52 -17.64 -0.45
C HIS A 42 -26.09 -16.80 -1.63
N VAL A 43 -26.52 -15.57 -1.34
CA VAL A 43 -27.00 -14.61 -2.36
C VAL A 43 -25.96 -13.52 -2.60
N ARG A 44 -25.89 -13.01 -3.84
CA ARG A 44 -25.08 -11.82 -4.14
C ARG A 44 -25.60 -10.63 -3.33
N CYS A 45 -24.68 -9.94 -2.67
CA CYS A 45 -24.93 -8.65 -2.05
C CYS A 45 -24.91 -7.56 -3.13
N ASP A 46 -25.78 -6.57 -3.03
CA ASP A 46 -25.73 -5.35 -3.86
C ASP A 46 -24.76 -4.29 -3.30
N GLU A 47 -24.23 -4.53 -2.10
CA GLU A 47 -23.13 -3.76 -1.46
C GLU A 47 -23.43 -2.28 -1.21
N ALA A 48 -24.70 -1.87 -1.30
CA ALA A 48 -25.13 -0.58 -0.78
C ALA A 48 -24.90 -0.48 0.74
N SER A 49 -24.61 0.73 1.19
CA SER A 49 -24.18 1.08 2.55
C SER A 49 -24.92 2.33 2.99
N PRO A 50 -25.44 2.42 4.24
CA PRO A 50 -25.12 1.55 5.39
C PRO A 50 -25.77 0.16 5.38
N VAL A 51 -26.87 -0.02 4.66
CA VAL A 51 -27.62 -1.28 4.59
C VAL A 51 -27.80 -1.67 3.12
N CYS A 52 -27.59 -2.94 2.76
CA CYS A 52 -27.77 -3.36 1.37
C CYS A 52 -29.26 -3.53 1.03
N ASN A 53 -29.65 -3.17 -0.19
CA ASN A 53 -31.05 -3.19 -0.63
C ASN A 53 -31.66 -4.59 -0.53
N ASN A 54 -30.86 -5.64 -0.71
CA ASN A 54 -31.31 -7.03 -0.58
C ASN A 54 -31.61 -7.44 0.88
N CYS A 55 -31.17 -6.66 1.88
CA CYS A 55 -31.60 -6.79 3.28
C CYS A 55 -32.73 -5.82 3.63
N VAL A 56 -32.69 -4.55 3.17
CA VAL A 56 -33.81 -3.58 3.33
C VAL A 56 -35.13 -4.19 2.85
N ARG A 57 -35.16 -4.67 1.60
CA ARG A 57 -36.33 -5.26 0.93
C ARG A 57 -36.92 -6.48 1.65
N LEU A 58 -36.16 -7.10 2.56
CA LEU A 58 -36.54 -8.32 3.27
C LEU A 58 -36.68 -8.11 4.78
N GLY A 59 -36.60 -6.87 5.28
CA GLY A 59 -36.72 -6.54 6.70
C GLY A 59 -35.66 -7.22 7.58
N ARG A 60 -34.44 -7.44 7.05
CA ARG A 60 -33.38 -8.16 7.77
C ARG A 60 -32.28 -7.24 8.25
N GLU A 61 -31.81 -7.51 9.45
CA GLU A 61 -30.58 -6.93 10.00
C GLU A 61 -29.40 -7.15 9.05
N CYS A 62 -28.57 -6.12 8.90
CA CYS A 62 -27.47 -6.07 7.94
C CYS A 62 -26.29 -5.34 8.56
N ASP A 63 -25.18 -6.05 8.70
CA ASP A 63 -23.88 -5.58 9.22
C ASP A 63 -23.11 -4.66 8.24
N GLY A 64 -23.81 -4.08 7.25
CA GLY A 64 -23.20 -3.42 6.10
C GLY A 64 -22.36 -4.37 5.22
N ALA A 65 -21.73 -3.83 4.18
CA ALA A 65 -20.75 -4.59 3.38
C ALA A 65 -19.51 -4.92 4.23
N GLN A 66 -19.24 -6.20 4.50
CA GLN A 66 -18.09 -6.58 5.31
C GLN A 66 -16.78 -6.31 4.58
N GLY A 67 -15.95 -5.43 5.13
CA GLY A 67 -14.52 -5.36 4.82
C GLY A 67 -14.13 -4.54 3.58
N ARG A 68 -14.98 -3.66 3.03
CA ARG A 68 -14.50 -2.66 2.06
C ARG A 68 -15.33 -1.38 2.03
N MET A 69 -14.78 -0.30 2.59
CA MET A 69 -15.21 1.07 2.29
C MET A 69 -14.24 1.69 1.27
N THR A 70 -14.36 1.28 0.01
CA THR A 70 -13.71 2.00 -1.08
C THR A 70 -14.39 3.35 -1.27
N PHE A 71 -13.62 4.44 -1.31
CA PHE A 71 -14.10 5.67 -1.92
C PHE A 71 -14.29 5.40 -3.43
N LYS A 72 -15.54 5.33 -3.88
CA LYS A 72 -15.84 5.58 -5.29
C LYS A 72 -15.67 7.08 -5.51
N VAL A 73 -14.69 7.47 -6.31
CA VAL A 73 -14.52 8.85 -6.75
C VAL A 73 -15.66 9.18 -7.72
N TYR A 74 -16.73 9.75 -7.19
CA TYR A 74 -17.82 10.29 -7.99
C TYR A 74 -17.43 11.68 -8.50
N GLY A 75 -16.68 11.72 -9.59
CA GLY A 75 -16.64 12.93 -10.42
C GLY A 75 -18.04 13.22 -11.00
N PRO A 76 -18.37 14.49 -11.30
CA PRO A 76 -19.64 14.82 -11.94
C PRO A 76 -19.74 14.11 -13.30
N THR A 77 -20.82 13.36 -13.51
CA THR A 77 -21.06 12.63 -14.75
C THR A 77 -21.42 13.59 -15.88
N SER A 78 -20.57 13.66 -16.91
CA SER A 78 -20.99 14.15 -18.23
C SER A 78 -22.04 13.23 -18.84
N GLU A 79 -22.86 13.79 -19.73
CA GLU A 79 -24.12 13.19 -20.17
C GLU A 79 -23.94 11.92 -21.02
N SER A 80 -24.87 10.97 -20.84
CA SER A 80 -24.93 9.70 -21.57
C SER A 80 -25.89 9.77 -22.77
N PRO A 81 -25.56 9.19 -23.95
CA PRO A 81 -26.48 9.10 -25.08
C PRO A 81 -27.74 8.26 -24.77
N PRO A 82 -28.87 8.49 -25.48
CA PRO A 82 -30.14 7.79 -25.20
C PRO A 82 -30.18 6.35 -25.74
N GLU A 83 -30.73 5.42 -24.95
CA GLU A 83 -31.07 4.06 -25.41
C GLU A 83 -32.43 4.01 -26.15
N PRO A 84 -32.60 3.11 -27.14
CA PRO A 84 -33.88 2.88 -27.81
C PRO A 84 -34.85 2.02 -27.00
N SER A 85 -36.15 2.23 -27.22
CA SER A 85 -37.26 1.69 -26.41
C SER A 85 -37.49 0.17 -26.51
N ALA A 86 -37.80 -0.46 -25.37
CA ALA A 86 -38.28 -1.85 -25.31
C ALA A 86 -39.81 -1.99 -25.54
N PRO A 87 -40.29 -3.03 -26.25
CA PRO A 87 -41.71 -3.35 -26.37
C PRO A 87 -42.26 -4.12 -25.16
N THR A 88 -43.55 -3.94 -24.86
CA THR A 88 -44.22 -4.51 -23.68
C THR A 88 -45.00 -5.80 -23.96
N ARG A 89 -45.17 -6.66 -22.94
CA ARG A 89 -46.35 -7.55 -22.86
C ARG A 89 -46.80 -7.82 -21.42
N ARG A 90 -48.03 -8.31 -21.27
CA ARG A 90 -48.89 -8.13 -20.07
C ARG A 90 -48.84 -9.28 -19.06
N LYS A 91 -49.27 -8.93 -17.83
CA LYS A 91 -49.57 -9.77 -16.65
C LYS A 91 -50.34 -11.08 -16.95
N LYS A 92 -50.16 -12.07 -16.09
CA LYS A 92 -51.28 -12.88 -15.55
C LYS A 92 -51.05 -13.15 -14.05
N ILE A 93 -52.14 -13.37 -13.30
CA ILE A 93 -52.16 -13.53 -11.83
C ILE A 93 -53.02 -14.76 -11.48
N THR A 94 -52.57 -15.56 -10.52
CA THR A 94 -53.30 -16.49 -9.61
C THR A 94 -52.20 -17.21 -8.78
N ASN A 95 -52.20 -17.28 -7.45
CA ASN A 95 -53.12 -17.88 -6.47
C ASN A 95 -53.24 -19.42 -6.60
N THR A 96 -53.28 -20.25 -5.54
CA THR A 96 -52.88 -20.17 -4.11
C THR A 96 -52.99 -21.60 -3.53
N SER A 97 -52.01 -22.10 -2.74
CA SER A 97 -52.26 -23.25 -1.83
C SER A 97 -51.17 -23.49 -0.75
N ILE A 98 -51.62 -23.98 0.41
CA ILE A 98 -51.02 -24.37 1.72
C ILE A 98 -51.91 -25.56 2.20
N PRO A 99 -51.57 -26.55 3.08
CA PRO A 99 -50.46 -26.74 4.07
C PRO A 99 -49.42 -27.83 3.67
N SER A 100 -48.32 -28.16 4.38
CA SER A 100 -48.03 -28.47 5.82
C SER A 100 -48.62 -29.82 6.31
N PRO A 101 -48.17 -30.41 7.45
CA PRO A 101 -47.02 -30.11 8.34
C PRO A 101 -45.92 -31.23 8.19
N GLU A 102 -45.20 -31.87 9.14
CA GLU A 102 -45.04 -31.95 10.62
C GLU A 102 -43.59 -32.35 11.02
N SER A 103 -43.15 -32.02 12.25
CA SER A 103 -42.10 -32.69 13.09
C SER A 103 -40.64 -32.84 12.57
N GLY A 104 -39.60 -32.82 13.42
CA GLY A 104 -39.54 -32.61 14.87
C GLY A 104 -38.10 -32.50 15.44
N SER A 105 -38.04 -32.31 16.76
CA SER A 105 -36.89 -32.32 17.69
C SER A 105 -35.96 -33.56 17.59
N SER A 106 -34.69 -33.59 18.07
CA SER A 106 -33.84 -32.60 18.77
C SER A 106 -32.37 -33.11 18.83
N ASP A 107 -31.48 -32.28 19.41
CA ASP A 107 -30.36 -32.59 20.36
C ASP A 107 -29.89 -34.06 20.51
N THR A 108 -28.61 -34.38 20.71
CA THR A 108 -27.79 -33.90 21.86
C THR A 108 -26.27 -34.09 21.64
N SER A 109 -25.46 -33.42 22.45
CA SER A 109 -23.99 -33.47 22.48
C SER A 109 -23.40 -34.59 23.36
N THR A 110 -22.18 -35.04 23.01
CA THR A 110 -21.18 -35.68 23.91
C THR A 110 -19.80 -35.58 23.22
N VAL A 111 -18.78 -34.90 23.76
CA VAL A 111 -17.83 -35.27 24.85
C VAL A 111 -16.52 -35.90 24.31
N SER A 112 -15.38 -35.42 24.83
CA SER A 112 -14.00 -35.83 24.50
C SER A 112 -13.57 -37.15 25.16
N PRO A 113 -12.38 -37.67 24.82
CA PRO A 113 -11.36 -37.81 25.87
C PRO A 113 -9.93 -37.40 25.43
N SER A 114 -8.92 -37.64 26.29
CA SER A 114 -7.51 -37.20 26.14
C SER A 114 -6.52 -38.27 26.64
N ALA A 115 -5.36 -38.42 25.98
CA ALA A 115 -4.15 -39.15 26.39
C ALA A 115 -3.09 -39.08 25.25
N ASP A 116 -1.77 -39.32 25.40
CA ASP A 116 -0.81 -39.13 26.51
C ASP A 116 0.65 -39.34 25.95
N GLY A 117 1.70 -38.87 26.63
CA GLY A 117 3.15 -39.00 26.27
C GLY A 117 3.65 -38.11 25.11
N GLY A 118 4.93 -37.74 24.97
CA GLY A 118 6.15 -38.01 25.75
C GLY A 118 7.17 -38.91 25.02
N ASP A 119 8.49 -38.65 24.97
CA ASP A 119 9.32 -37.49 25.38
C ASP A 119 10.74 -37.59 24.72
N GLY A 120 11.61 -36.56 24.76
CA GLY A 120 13.01 -36.68 24.27
C GLY A 120 13.88 -35.40 24.13
N CYS A 121 15.14 -35.50 24.56
CA CYS A 121 16.23 -34.50 24.57
C CYS A 121 16.66 -33.93 23.17
N GLU A 122 17.55 -32.92 23.02
CA GLU A 122 18.59 -32.38 23.92
C GLU A 122 19.07 -30.94 23.56
N MET A 123 20.00 -30.41 24.38
CA MET A 123 20.98 -29.34 24.09
C MET A 123 20.48 -27.89 24.01
N ALA A 124 20.78 -27.11 25.07
CA ALA A 124 20.70 -25.65 25.08
C ALA A 124 21.97 -25.06 25.71
N CYS A 125 22.56 -24.04 25.09
CA CYS A 125 23.72 -23.30 25.62
C CYS A 125 23.27 -21.99 26.31
N GLU A 126 23.91 -21.65 27.43
CA GLU A 126 23.60 -20.42 28.16
C GLU A 126 24.12 -19.18 27.45
N ALA A 127 23.29 -18.15 27.35
CA ALA A 127 23.68 -16.80 26.95
C ALA A 127 23.39 -15.83 28.12
N VAL A 128 24.45 -15.33 28.76
CA VAL A 128 24.33 -14.45 29.93
C VAL A 128 23.87 -13.05 29.51
N VAL A 129 22.60 -12.73 29.78
CA VAL A 129 22.02 -11.41 29.49
C VAL A 129 22.32 -10.42 30.62
N VAL A 130 23.37 -9.61 30.46
CA VAL A 130 23.66 -8.47 31.34
C VAL A 130 22.72 -7.31 31.01
N SER A 131 21.72 -7.08 31.86
CA SER A 131 20.79 -5.94 31.72
C SER A 131 21.31 -4.66 32.39
N PRO A 132 21.41 -3.52 31.69
CA PRO A 132 21.66 -2.22 32.31
C PRO A 132 20.49 -1.81 33.20
N THR A 133 20.73 -1.61 34.49
CA THR A 133 19.70 -1.17 35.44
C THR A 133 19.61 0.35 35.48
N VAL A 134 18.42 0.91 35.27
CA VAL A 134 18.09 2.30 35.62
C VAL A 134 16.81 2.31 36.45
N THR A 135 16.95 2.45 37.77
CA THR A 135 15.84 2.54 38.72
C THR A 135 15.38 3.98 38.94
N ALA A 136 14.07 4.22 38.75
CA ALA A 136 13.37 5.43 39.23
C ALA A 136 12.15 5.01 40.09
N PRO A 137 11.74 5.81 41.09
CA PRO A 137 10.86 5.33 42.16
C PRO A 137 9.37 5.23 41.76
N ARG A 138 8.74 4.11 42.13
CA ARG A 138 7.29 3.91 42.00
C ARG A 138 6.53 4.49 43.20
N THR A 139 5.84 5.61 43.02
CA THR A 139 4.79 6.04 43.96
C THR A 139 3.58 5.09 43.88
N LYS A 140 3.13 4.58 45.03
CA LYS A 140 1.91 3.77 45.14
C LYS A 140 0.75 4.63 45.59
N PHE A 141 -0.25 4.81 44.74
CA PHE A 141 -1.58 5.25 45.17
C PHE A 141 -2.55 4.06 45.15
N ARG A 142 -3.33 3.92 46.22
CA ARG A 142 -4.34 2.87 46.38
C ARG A 142 -5.67 3.52 46.76
N PHE A 143 -6.63 3.44 45.85
CA PHE A 143 -8.06 3.59 46.16
C PHE A 143 -8.81 2.39 45.60
N GLN A 144 -9.93 2.03 46.21
CA GLN A 144 -10.69 0.82 45.93
C GLN A 144 -12.08 1.19 45.42
N GLU A 145 -12.61 0.41 44.48
CA GLU A 145 -13.73 0.79 43.60
C GLU A 145 -15.12 0.68 44.25
N PRO A 146 -16.11 1.42 43.71
CA PRO A 146 -17.47 0.93 43.54
C PRO A 146 -17.63 0.31 42.14
N VAL A 147 -18.07 -0.95 42.07
CA VAL A 147 -18.16 -1.72 40.82
C VAL A 147 -19.58 -1.72 40.25
N THR A 148 -19.77 -1.22 39.03
CA THR A 148 -20.58 -1.83 37.95
C THR A 148 -20.55 -0.96 36.68
N SER A 149 -20.64 -1.58 35.50
CA SER A 149 -20.59 -0.97 34.15
C SER A 149 -19.29 -0.23 33.75
N THR A 150 -18.62 0.47 34.68
CA THR A 150 -17.43 1.30 34.42
C THR A 150 -16.23 0.51 33.90
N SER A 151 -16.05 -0.75 34.31
CA SER A 151 -14.84 -1.53 34.01
C SER A 151 -14.65 -1.83 32.52
N ILE A 152 -15.74 -1.99 31.75
CA ILE A 152 -15.66 -2.19 30.29
C ILE A 152 -15.27 -0.88 29.60
N ALA A 153 -15.90 0.24 29.97
CA ALA A 153 -15.56 1.56 29.44
C ALA A 153 -14.10 1.93 29.74
N MET A 154 -13.64 1.72 30.97
CA MET A 154 -12.23 1.90 31.37
C MET A 154 -11.29 0.93 30.65
N SER A 155 -11.71 -0.30 30.36
CA SER A 155 -10.88 -1.26 29.61
C SER A 155 -10.76 -0.90 28.13
N ILE A 156 -11.80 -0.29 27.54
CA ILE A 156 -11.76 0.26 26.18
C ILE A 156 -10.88 1.51 26.16
N GLN A 157 -11.07 2.46 27.08
CA GLN A 157 -10.22 3.65 27.20
C GLN A 157 -8.74 3.29 27.40
N ARG A 158 -8.40 2.35 28.31
CA ARG A 158 -7.02 1.85 28.49
C ARG A 158 -6.46 1.10 27.29
N ALA A 159 -7.30 0.53 26.43
CA ALA A 159 -6.86 -0.08 25.17
C ALA A 159 -6.60 0.99 24.10
N ASP A 160 -7.45 2.00 24.03
CA ASP A 160 -7.36 3.12 23.09
C ASP A 160 -6.17 4.04 23.41
N GLU A 161 -5.93 4.29 24.70
CA GLU A 161 -4.68 4.87 25.22
C GLU A 161 -3.47 4.03 24.81
N ARG A 162 -3.48 2.71 25.07
CA ARG A 162 -2.38 1.81 24.69
C ARG A 162 -2.06 1.87 23.19
N TYR A 163 -3.05 1.91 22.31
CA TYR A 163 -2.80 1.99 20.87
C TYR A 163 -2.24 3.34 20.44
N LEU A 164 -2.61 4.44 21.12
CA LEU A 164 -2.04 5.76 20.85
C LEU A 164 -0.59 5.86 21.38
N THR A 165 -0.33 5.37 22.60
CA THR A 165 1.02 5.25 23.16
C THR A 165 1.92 4.37 22.29
N HIS A 166 1.45 3.18 21.88
CA HIS A 166 2.21 2.32 20.96
C HIS A 166 2.47 2.99 19.61
N PHE A 167 1.55 3.81 19.10
CA PHE A 167 1.82 4.61 17.90
C PHE A 167 2.94 5.63 18.13
N ILE A 168 2.85 6.42 19.20
CA ILE A 168 3.79 7.51 19.51
C ILE A 168 5.18 6.98 19.87
N ASP A 169 5.27 5.87 20.61
CA ASP A 169 6.53 5.36 21.18
C ASP A 169 7.24 4.35 20.26
N GLN A 170 6.53 3.68 19.33
CA GLN A 170 7.07 2.55 18.56
C GLN A 170 6.76 2.58 17.06
N VAL A 171 5.55 3.00 16.64
CA VAL A 171 5.24 3.05 15.19
C VAL A 171 5.83 4.30 14.55
N SER A 172 5.87 5.42 15.27
CA SER A 172 6.50 6.68 14.85
C SER A 172 7.95 6.49 14.37
N THR A 173 8.74 5.68 15.08
CA THR A 173 10.16 5.39 14.80
C THR A 173 10.36 4.35 13.69
N LEU A 174 9.29 3.72 13.23
CA LEU A 174 9.28 2.86 12.03
C LEU A 174 8.72 3.61 10.80
N LEU A 175 8.02 4.72 11.02
CA LEU A 175 7.50 5.61 9.97
C LEU A 175 8.46 6.79 9.66
N ILE A 176 9.58 6.94 10.37
CA ILE A 176 10.72 7.74 9.92
C ILE A 176 11.97 6.92 10.13
N ILE A 177 12.68 6.65 9.04
CA ILE A 177 13.78 5.69 9.04
C ILE A 177 15.04 6.28 9.68
N TYR A 178 15.35 7.53 9.38
CA TYR A 178 16.51 8.24 9.93
C TYR A 178 16.12 9.16 11.11
N ASP A 179 15.34 8.61 12.04
CA ASP A 179 14.96 9.28 13.30
C ASP A 179 16.16 9.37 14.24
N ASN A 180 16.78 10.55 14.32
CA ASN A 180 18.02 10.79 15.06
C ASN A 180 17.90 12.02 15.97
N PRO A 181 18.74 12.15 17.03
CA PRO A 181 18.62 13.22 18.03
C PRO A 181 18.70 14.66 17.50
N ASN A 182 19.24 14.87 16.29
CA ASN A 182 19.37 16.19 15.66
C ASN A 182 18.13 16.58 14.85
N THR A 183 17.16 15.67 14.73
CA THR A 183 15.93 15.83 13.94
C THR A 183 14.67 15.64 14.79
N VAL A 184 13.57 16.24 14.34
CA VAL A 184 12.25 16.02 14.92
C VAL A 184 11.56 14.88 14.18
N ASN A 185 10.84 14.02 14.91
CA ASN A 185 9.87 13.11 14.30
C ASN A 185 8.46 13.70 14.51
N PRO A 186 7.75 14.11 13.43
CA PRO A 186 6.46 14.80 13.55
C PRO A 186 5.35 13.92 14.15
N TYR A 187 5.45 12.60 13.98
CA TYR A 187 4.49 11.64 14.51
C TYR A 187 4.46 11.61 16.05
N ARG A 188 5.60 11.92 16.71
CA ARG A 188 5.66 12.15 18.18
C ARG A 188 5.41 13.61 18.57
N ALA A 189 5.92 14.57 17.79
CA ALA A 189 6.02 15.97 18.23
C ALA A 189 4.81 16.85 17.92
N TYR A 190 4.08 16.60 16.82
CA TYR A 190 2.99 17.47 16.35
C TYR A 190 1.68 16.70 16.09
N PHE A 191 1.75 15.42 15.70
CA PHE A 191 0.54 14.63 15.42
C PHE A 191 -0.39 14.47 16.65
N PRO A 192 0.10 14.43 17.90
CA PRO A 192 -0.78 14.48 19.08
C PRO A 192 -1.64 15.74 19.19
N ASP A 193 -1.21 16.90 18.67
CA ASP A 193 -2.00 18.14 18.68
C ASP A 193 -3.19 18.05 17.73
N PHE A 194 -2.99 17.48 16.55
CA PHE A 194 -4.06 17.12 15.63
C PHE A 194 -4.98 16.03 16.22
N ALA A 195 -4.44 15.08 16.99
CA ALA A 195 -5.24 14.05 17.66
C ALA A 195 -6.15 14.61 18.78
N ARG A 196 -5.74 15.71 19.44
CA ARG A 196 -6.57 16.41 20.44
C ARG A 196 -7.82 17.08 19.84
N SER A 197 -7.75 17.55 18.59
CA SER A 197 -8.84 18.28 17.93
C SER A 197 -9.63 17.45 16.91
N SER A 198 -9.08 16.35 16.40
CA SER A 198 -9.70 15.54 15.35
C SER A 198 -9.96 14.07 15.76
N PRO A 199 -11.24 13.65 15.87
CA PRO A 199 -11.61 12.26 16.09
C PRO A 199 -11.13 11.30 14.99
N THR A 200 -10.98 11.77 13.75
CA THR A 200 -10.43 10.95 12.65
C THR A 200 -8.92 10.77 12.80
N MET A 201 -8.19 11.80 13.24
CA MET A 201 -6.74 11.73 13.46
C MET A 201 -6.37 10.72 14.55
N ILE A 202 -6.98 10.83 15.74
CA ILE A 202 -6.68 9.93 16.86
C ILE A 202 -7.03 8.47 16.52
N ASN A 203 -8.14 8.23 15.81
CA ASN A 203 -8.50 6.88 15.33
C ASN A 203 -7.50 6.36 14.29
N ALA A 204 -6.90 7.20 13.43
CA ALA A 204 -5.89 6.77 12.45
C ALA A 204 -4.56 6.37 13.12
N MET A 205 -4.08 7.18 14.08
CA MET A 205 -2.89 6.86 14.88
C MET A 205 -3.10 5.55 15.67
N GLN A 206 -4.24 5.42 16.36
CA GLN A 206 -4.58 4.19 17.08
C GLN A 206 -4.81 2.98 16.15
N ALA A 207 -5.32 3.18 14.92
CA ALA A 207 -5.49 2.09 13.96
C ALA A 207 -4.13 1.53 13.53
N LEU A 208 -3.14 2.39 13.24
CA LEU A 208 -1.76 2.00 12.97
C LEU A 208 -1.09 1.33 14.18
N GLY A 209 -1.26 1.88 15.39
CA GLY A 209 -0.76 1.26 16.63
C GLY A 209 -1.34 -0.14 16.87
N ALA A 210 -2.64 -0.31 16.64
CA ALA A 210 -3.30 -1.62 16.73
C ALA A 210 -2.89 -2.57 15.60
N LEU A 211 -2.68 -2.09 14.38
CA LEU A 211 -2.27 -2.90 13.23
C LEU A 211 -0.86 -3.45 13.41
N HIS A 212 0.09 -2.61 13.83
CA HIS A 212 1.46 -3.05 14.12
C HIS A 212 1.47 -4.15 15.20
N LEU A 213 0.74 -3.95 16.31
CA LEU A 213 0.59 -4.97 17.35
C LEU A 213 -0.13 -6.24 16.85
N ALA A 214 -1.00 -6.14 15.85
CA ALA A 214 -1.58 -7.33 15.21
C ALA A 214 -0.57 -8.08 14.34
N ASN A 215 0.31 -7.36 13.65
CA ASN A 215 1.28 -7.95 12.72
C ASN A 215 2.51 -8.52 13.41
N THR A 216 2.84 -8.08 14.63
CA THR A 216 3.93 -8.62 15.46
C THR A 216 3.47 -9.61 16.55
N ALA A 217 2.17 -9.67 16.88
CA ALA A 217 1.61 -10.67 17.80
C ALA A 217 1.17 -11.97 17.09
N THR A 218 0.93 -13.01 17.88
CA THR A 218 0.42 -14.31 17.43
C THR A 218 -0.94 -14.65 18.05
N GLY A 219 -1.56 -15.73 17.54
CA GLY A 219 -2.76 -16.34 18.13
C GLY A 219 -3.94 -15.39 18.37
N THR A 220 -4.53 -15.49 19.55
CA THR A 220 -5.75 -14.73 19.90
C THR A 220 -5.51 -13.23 20.11
N GLN A 221 -4.30 -12.81 20.49
CA GLN A 221 -3.99 -11.39 20.69
C GLN A 221 -3.87 -10.66 19.35
N ARG A 222 -3.22 -11.26 18.35
CA ARG A 222 -3.24 -10.77 16.96
C ARG A 222 -4.66 -10.47 16.50
N ASN A 223 -5.58 -11.41 16.68
CA ASN A 223 -6.95 -11.26 16.19
C ASN A 223 -7.71 -10.13 16.90
N LYS A 224 -7.47 -9.90 18.20
CA LYS A 224 -8.05 -8.76 18.95
C LYS A 224 -7.48 -7.42 18.47
N HIS A 225 -6.16 -7.32 18.31
CA HIS A 225 -5.50 -6.12 17.81
C HIS A 225 -5.95 -5.78 16.38
N PHE A 226 -6.09 -6.78 15.52
CA PHE A 226 -6.56 -6.63 14.14
C PHE A 226 -8.01 -6.14 14.07
N GLN A 227 -8.90 -6.70 14.91
CA GLN A 227 -10.28 -6.22 15.03
C GLN A 227 -10.36 -4.76 15.49
N GLN A 228 -9.49 -4.34 16.41
CA GLN A 228 -9.40 -2.95 16.87
C GLN A 228 -8.87 -2.02 15.78
N ALA A 229 -7.83 -2.42 15.05
CA ALA A 229 -7.28 -1.69 13.91
C ALA A 229 -8.34 -1.42 12.85
N MET A 230 -9.04 -2.47 12.40
CA MET A 230 -10.07 -2.39 11.36
C MET A 230 -11.33 -1.64 11.83
N GLY A 231 -11.69 -1.76 13.10
CA GLY A 231 -12.77 -0.96 13.70
C GLY A 231 -12.46 0.54 13.68
N LYS A 232 -11.25 0.93 14.09
CA LYS A 232 -10.78 2.32 14.13
C LYS A 232 -10.62 2.91 12.73
N TYR A 233 -9.95 2.21 11.82
CA TYR A 233 -9.90 2.55 10.38
C TYR A 233 -11.31 2.78 9.80
N GLY A 234 -12.26 1.90 10.15
CA GLY A 234 -13.66 2.03 9.77
C GLY A 234 -14.35 3.29 10.31
N THR A 235 -13.96 3.78 11.48
CA THR A 235 -14.40 5.08 12.02
C THR A 235 -13.76 6.24 11.25
N VAL A 236 -12.46 6.19 10.95
CA VAL A 236 -11.75 7.23 10.18
C VAL A 236 -12.42 7.46 8.81
N VAL A 237 -12.60 6.39 8.04
CA VAL A 237 -13.18 6.47 6.68
C VAL A 237 -14.65 6.89 6.70
N LYS A 238 -15.43 6.53 7.73
CA LYS A 238 -16.79 7.07 7.95
C LYS A 238 -16.76 8.57 8.20
N GLY A 239 -15.86 9.04 9.06
CA GLY A 239 -15.69 10.47 9.38
C GLY A 239 -15.32 11.29 8.14
N PHE A 240 -14.32 10.86 7.38
CA PHE A 240 -13.96 11.49 6.09
C PHE A 240 -15.14 11.55 5.13
N ARG A 241 -15.88 10.45 4.96
CA ARG A 241 -17.02 10.42 4.03
C ARG A 241 -18.15 11.36 4.47
N ALA A 242 -18.39 11.53 5.77
CA ALA A 242 -19.36 12.49 6.27
C ALA A 242 -18.91 13.94 5.98
N ARG A 243 -17.65 14.27 6.26
CA ARG A 243 -17.10 15.62 6.03
C ARG A 243 -16.99 16.00 4.56
N TYR A 244 -16.56 15.07 3.70
CA TYR A 244 -16.45 15.29 2.25
C TYR A 244 -17.81 15.56 1.57
N VAL A 245 -18.91 15.05 2.13
CA VAL A 245 -20.28 15.23 1.59
C VAL A 245 -20.94 16.52 2.09
N ASP A 246 -20.40 17.16 3.13
CA ASP A 246 -20.94 18.38 3.74
C ASP A 246 -20.16 19.63 3.26
N PRO A 247 -20.72 20.49 2.40
CA PRO A 247 -20.02 21.66 1.86
C PRO A 247 -19.67 22.74 2.90
N SER A 248 -20.22 22.65 4.12
CA SER A 248 -19.89 23.53 5.25
C SER A 248 -18.63 23.08 6.00
N GLN A 249 -18.26 21.80 5.93
CA GLN A 249 -17.11 21.25 6.63
C GLN A 249 -15.88 21.26 5.73
N GLN A 250 -15.09 22.34 5.85
CA GLN A 250 -13.82 22.48 5.17
C GLN A 250 -12.85 21.36 5.60
N LEU A 251 -12.04 20.86 4.66
CA LEU A 251 -10.95 19.91 4.91
C LEU A 251 -9.66 20.71 5.09
N GLY A 252 -8.89 20.39 6.12
CA GLY A 252 -7.66 21.11 6.49
C GLY A 252 -6.41 20.23 6.51
N LEU A 253 -5.29 20.79 6.96
CA LEU A 253 -4.00 20.09 7.05
C LEU A 253 -4.05 18.85 7.96
N THR A 254 -4.90 18.86 8.99
CA THR A 254 -5.19 17.68 9.82
C THR A 254 -5.83 16.54 9.02
N ASP A 255 -6.68 16.86 8.05
CA ASP A 255 -7.29 15.87 7.17
C ASP A 255 -6.28 15.33 6.14
N PHE A 256 -5.38 16.19 5.65
CA PHE A 256 -4.27 15.77 4.81
C PHE A 256 -3.38 14.76 5.54
N ALA A 257 -2.94 15.09 6.77
CA ALA A 257 -2.15 14.20 7.62
C ALA A 257 -2.90 12.88 7.95
N THR A 258 -4.18 12.95 8.30
CA THR A 258 -4.99 11.75 8.58
C THR A 258 -5.14 10.85 7.34
N CYS A 259 -5.26 11.45 6.15
CA CYS A 259 -5.37 10.69 4.89
C CYS A 259 -4.04 9.99 4.53
N LEU A 260 -2.89 10.65 4.77
CA LEU A 260 -1.57 10.04 4.60
C LEU A 260 -1.33 8.89 5.59
N LEU A 261 -1.82 8.97 6.83
CA LEU A 261 -1.84 7.84 7.76
C LEU A 261 -2.67 6.64 7.24
N LEU A 262 -3.74 6.86 6.46
CA LEU A 262 -4.49 5.76 5.82
C LEU A 262 -3.70 5.10 4.69
N CYS A 263 -2.88 5.84 3.93
CA CYS A 263 -1.95 5.25 2.97
C CYS A 263 -0.92 4.34 3.66
N LEU A 264 -0.33 4.81 4.76
CA LEU A 264 0.63 4.05 5.57
C LEU A 264 -0.02 2.82 6.24
N PHE A 265 -1.31 2.90 6.60
CA PHE A 265 -2.08 1.77 7.11
C PHE A 265 -2.29 0.68 6.05
N GLU A 266 -2.71 1.05 4.83
CA GLU A 266 -2.86 0.10 3.72
C GLU A 266 -1.53 -0.52 3.30
N MET A 267 -0.41 0.20 3.45
CA MET A 267 0.95 -0.30 3.24
C MET A 267 1.35 -1.34 4.30
N MET A 268 1.09 -1.05 5.58
CA MET A 268 1.40 -1.93 6.70
C MET A 268 0.53 -3.19 6.73
N ASP A 269 -0.76 -3.09 6.37
CA ASP A 269 -1.66 -4.24 6.26
C ASP A 269 -1.47 -5.01 4.94
N SER A 270 -1.23 -4.29 3.85
CA SER A 270 -0.97 -4.76 2.49
C SER A 270 -2.04 -5.67 1.87
N GLN A 271 -3.12 -6.03 2.55
CA GLN A 271 -4.09 -6.99 2.02
C GLN A 271 -4.84 -6.43 0.79
N HIS A 272 -4.92 -5.11 0.64
CA HIS A 272 -5.78 -4.44 -0.34
C HIS A 272 -5.07 -3.31 -1.10
N GLN A 273 -5.57 -3.04 -2.31
CA GLN A 273 -5.12 -1.93 -3.17
C GLN A 273 -5.85 -0.61 -2.84
N ASN A 274 -6.33 -0.39 -1.61
CA ASN A 274 -7.01 0.88 -1.29
C ASN A 274 -6.01 2.00 -0.95
N TRP A 275 -4.71 1.71 -0.82
CA TRP A 275 -3.65 2.72 -0.77
C TRP A 275 -3.77 3.73 -1.93
N ALA A 276 -4.00 3.24 -3.15
CA ALA A 276 -4.17 4.05 -4.37
C ALA A 276 -5.48 4.86 -4.38
N VAL A 277 -6.42 4.56 -3.48
CA VAL A 277 -7.67 5.30 -3.29
C VAL A 277 -7.46 6.43 -2.27
N HIS A 278 -6.81 6.14 -1.14
CA HIS A 278 -6.45 7.16 -0.15
C HIS A 278 -5.44 8.17 -0.70
N LEU A 279 -4.44 7.71 -1.48
CA LEU A 279 -3.47 8.58 -2.16
C LEU A 279 -4.15 9.59 -3.10
N LYS A 280 -5.18 9.16 -3.84
CA LYS A 280 -6.01 10.05 -4.67
C LYS A 280 -6.87 10.99 -3.81
N GLY A 281 -7.36 10.54 -2.65
CA GLY A 281 -8.02 11.42 -1.68
C GLY A 281 -7.08 12.48 -1.09
N ALA A 282 -5.84 12.10 -0.77
CA ALA A 282 -4.80 13.00 -0.26
C ALA A 282 -4.42 14.05 -1.31
N ARG A 283 -4.38 13.71 -2.61
CA ARG A 283 -4.30 14.68 -3.70
C ARG A 283 -5.44 15.69 -3.70
N GLU A 284 -6.70 15.27 -3.55
CA GLU A 284 -7.81 16.24 -3.55
C GLU A 284 -7.70 17.23 -2.38
N ILE A 285 -7.25 16.77 -1.22
CA ILE A 285 -6.99 17.65 -0.06
C ILE A 285 -5.80 18.56 -0.35
N TYR A 286 -4.68 18.03 -0.88
CA TYR A 286 -3.53 18.81 -1.33
C TYR A 286 -3.94 19.92 -2.31
N ASN A 287 -4.79 19.61 -3.29
CA ASN A 287 -5.30 20.58 -4.26
C ASN A 287 -6.10 21.72 -3.57
N LEU A 288 -6.95 21.37 -2.60
CA LEU A 288 -7.75 22.34 -1.84
C LEU A 288 -6.91 23.24 -0.90
N LEU A 289 -5.78 22.73 -0.39
CA LEU A 289 -4.87 23.47 0.48
C LEU A 289 -3.91 24.38 -0.31
N PHE A 290 -3.43 23.94 -1.46
CA PHE A 290 -2.28 24.57 -2.12
C PHE A 290 -2.59 25.30 -3.43
N TYR A 291 -3.82 25.21 -3.97
CA TYR A 291 -4.29 26.04 -5.08
C TYR A 291 -5.49 26.90 -4.66
N PRO A 292 -5.54 28.19 -5.04
CA PRO A 292 -6.64 29.08 -4.65
C PRO A 292 -7.93 28.73 -5.39
N ASN A 293 -9.06 28.79 -4.69
CA ASN A 293 -10.40 28.62 -5.25
C ASN A 293 -11.17 29.93 -5.13
N THR A 294 -11.47 30.56 -6.27
CA THR A 294 -11.73 32.01 -6.41
C THR A 294 -13.11 32.51 -5.96
N GLY A 295 -13.76 31.81 -5.01
CA GLY A 295 -15.15 32.07 -4.62
C GLY A 295 -15.45 32.29 -3.12
N ASP A 296 -14.50 32.12 -2.20
CA ASP A 296 -14.77 32.19 -0.76
C ASP A 296 -13.58 32.74 0.05
N SER A 297 -13.69 33.99 0.51
CA SER A 297 -12.66 34.67 1.30
C SER A 297 -12.40 34.03 2.66
N ARG A 298 -13.35 33.28 3.23
CA ARG A 298 -13.16 32.58 4.51
C ARG A 298 -12.33 31.30 4.31
N ARG A 299 -12.54 30.59 3.20
CA ARG A 299 -11.66 29.47 2.80
C ARG A 299 -10.24 29.95 2.61
N GLU A 300 -10.03 31.08 1.94
CA GLU A 300 -8.68 31.61 1.66
C GLU A 300 -7.89 31.91 2.95
N VAL A 301 -8.52 32.46 4.00
CA VAL A 301 -7.85 32.69 5.30
C VAL A 301 -7.39 31.38 5.95
N GLN A 302 -8.23 30.34 5.97
CA GLN A 302 -7.83 29.03 6.50
C GLN A 302 -6.75 28.39 5.62
N ARG A 303 -6.87 28.50 4.29
CA ARG A 303 -5.92 27.98 3.31
C ARG A 303 -4.52 28.59 3.48
N VAL A 304 -4.45 29.91 3.73
CA VAL A 304 -3.19 30.61 4.04
C VAL A 304 -2.61 30.17 5.39
N ALA A 305 -3.44 29.97 6.42
CA ALA A 305 -2.98 29.45 7.71
C ALA A 305 -2.39 28.03 7.58
N ASP A 306 -3.08 27.13 6.89
CA ASP A 306 -2.62 25.75 6.63
C ASP A 306 -1.37 25.72 5.73
N THR A 307 -1.24 26.65 4.78
CA THR A 307 -0.02 26.81 3.96
C THR A 307 1.19 27.27 4.77
N ASN A 308 0.98 28.09 5.80
CA ASN A 308 2.03 28.61 6.67
C ASN A 308 2.32 27.72 7.90
N HIS A 309 1.63 26.58 8.03
CA HIS A 309 1.81 25.67 9.16
C HIS A 309 3.14 24.89 9.05
N PRO A 310 3.92 24.71 10.14
CA PRO A 310 5.24 24.08 10.09
C PRO A 310 5.27 22.70 9.42
N LEU A 311 4.24 21.87 9.64
CA LEU A 311 4.14 20.54 9.03
C LEU A 311 3.97 20.51 7.49
N ARG A 312 3.82 21.65 6.79
CA ARG A 312 3.63 21.65 5.33
C ARG A 312 4.70 20.84 4.61
N SER A 313 5.98 21.15 4.84
CA SER A 313 7.11 20.55 4.14
C SER A 313 7.15 19.03 4.31
N PHE A 314 7.08 18.56 5.56
CA PHE A 314 6.97 17.14 5.89
C PHE A 314 5.77 16.45 5.23
N LEU A 315 4.56 17.01 5.32
CA LEU A 315 3.35 16.37 4.79
C LEU A 315 3.32 16.34 3.26
N VAL A 316 3.84 17.37 2.60
CA VAL A 316 3.99 17.39 1.13
C VAL A 316 5.05 16.37 0.69
N SER A 317 6.15 16.22 1.43
CA SER A 317 7.19 15.22 1.14
C SER A 317 6.76 13.78 1.46
N LEU A 318 5.92 13.58 2.48
CA LEU A 318 5.27 12.28 2.74
C LEU A 318 4.31 11.91 1.61
N LEU A 319 3.56 12.88 1.06
CA LEU A 319 2.77 12.65 -0.14
C LEU A 319 3.69 12.28 -1.32
N SER A 320 4.77 13.01 -1.59
CA SER A 320 5.63 12.73 -2.77
C SER A 320 6.31 11.37 -2.71
N TYR A 321 6.72 10.92 -1.53
CA TYR A 321 7.26 9.57 -1.35
C TYR A 321 6.22 8.49 -1.69
N LEU A 322 5.02 8.59 -1.10
CA LEU A 322 3.93 7.64 -1.35
C LEU A 322 3.39 7.71 -2.79
N ASP A 323 3.49 8.87 -3.44
CA ASP A 323 3.06 9.08 -4.82
C ASP A 323 4.04 8.46 -5.81
N VAL A 324 5.36 8.70 -5.66
CA VAL A 324 6.39 8.09 -6.52
C VAL A 324 6.48 6.58 -6.31
N ALA A 325 6.42 6.09 -5.05
CA ALA A 325 6.33 4.66 -4.77
C ALA A 325 5.07 4.03 -5.39
N GLY A 326 3.93 4.74 -5.37
CA GLY A 326 2.70 4.33 -6.04
C GLY A 326 2.79 4.29 -7.57
N ALA A 327 3.54 5.23 -8.15
CA ALA A 327 3.82 5.32 -9.58
C ALA A 327 4.80 4.20 -10.04
N CYS A 328 5.76 3.79 -9.20
CA CYS A 328 6.54 2.58 -9.44
C CYS A 328 5.67 1.31 -9.33
N ALA A 329 4.79 1.24 -8.32
CA ALA A 329 3.90 0.10 -8.10
C ALA A 329 2.81 -0.11 -9.16
N THR A 330 2.39 0.93 -9.90
CA THR A 330 1.28 0.87 -10.86
C THR A 330 1.47 1.77 -12.10
N PRO A 331 0.96 1.38 -13.29
CA PRO A 331 0.98 2.25 -14.47
C PRO A 331 -0.03 3.40 -14.29
N GLY A 332 0.43 4.63 -14.54
CA GLY A 332 -0.42 5.82 -14.52
C GLY A 332 0.29 7.14 -14.21
N GLY A 333 1.57 7.11 -13.82
CA GLY A 333 2.28 8.27 -13.29
C GLY A 333 1.84 8.64 -11.86
N THR A 334 2.40 9.73 -11.34
CA THR A 334 2.04 10.28 -10.03
C THR A 334 0.63 10.88 -10.04
N VAL A 335 -0.09 10.81 -8.92
CA VAL A 335 -1.45 11.33 -8.78
C VAL A 335 -1.48 12.85 -8.82
N VAL A 336 -0.48 13.52 -8.22
CA VAL A 336 -0.19 14.95 -8.44
C VAL A 336 0.82 15.08 -9.60
N ARG A 337 0.63 16.05 -10.48
CA ARG A 337 1.51 16.22 -11.66
C ARG A 337 2.72 17.11 -11.37
N GLY A 338 3.88 16.68 -11.84
CA GLY A 338 5.15 17.42 -11.75
C GLY A 338 5.75 17.44 -10.34
N SER A 339 6.88 18.12 -10.20
CA SER A 339 7.76 18.08 -9.01
C SER A 339 7.28 18.95 -7.85
N TYR A 340 6.02 18.79 -7.44
CA TYR A 340 5.34 19.70 -6.51
C TYR A 340 5.99 19.78 -5.11
N TRP A 341 6.80 18.80 -4.72
CA TRP A 341 7.62 18.85 -3.50
C TRP A 341 8.71 19.93 -3.58
N LYS A 342 9.31 20.17 -4.74
CA LYS A 342 10.27 21.27 -4.95
C LYS A 342 9.61 22.64 -4.78
N THR A 343 8.41 22.84 -5.31
CA THR A 343 7.72 24.15 -5.30
C THR A 343 6.90 24.40 -4.04
N MET A 344 6.17 23.40 -3.54
CA MET A 344 5.22 23.53 -2.42
C MET A 344 5.65 22.80 -1.14
N GLY A 345 6.64 21.91 -1.21
CA GLY A 345 7.30 21.32 -0.05
C GLY A 345 8.52 22.13 0.42
N GLY A 346 9.19 22.84 -0.49
CA GLY A 346 10.46 23.53 -0.21
C GLY A 346 11.67 22.59 -0.20
N GLY A 347 11.54 21.40 -0.78
CA GLY A 347 12.55 20.34 -0.75
C GLY A 347 11.92 18.97 -0.49
N TRP A 348 12.77 17.99 -0.17
CA TRP A 348 12.37 16.68 0.32
C TRP A 348 12.80 16.53 1.78
N GLU A 349 11.92 16.02 2.64
CA GLU A 349 12.18 15.81 4.08
C GLU A 349 11.76 14.42 4.58
N TYR A 350 10.86 13.73 3.85
CA TYR A 350 10.33 12.47 4.33
C TYR A 350 11.38 11.36 4.31
N ASN A 351 11.39 10.54 5.37
CA ASN A 351 12.43 9.59 5.77
C ASN A 351 13.82 10.18 6.04
N LEU A 352 14.29 11.16 5.25
CA LEU A 352 15.63 11.76 5.31
C LEU A 352 15.80 12.87 6.39
N GLY A 353 14.99 12.80 7.45
CA GLY A 353 14.94 13.78 8.55
C GLY A 353 14.22 15.09 8.19
N THR A 354 13.54 15.71 9.17
CA THR A 354 12.74 16.95 8.97
C THR A 354 13.43 18.18 9.56
N PRO A 355 14.40 18.81 8.87
CA PRO A 355 15.11 19.98 9.37
C PRO A 355 14.20 21.21 9.57
N SER A 356 13.12 21.37 8.79
CA SER A 356 12.20 22.52 8.92
C SER A 356 11.52 22.66 10.29
N LEU A 357 11.52 21.58 11.08
CA LEU A 357 10.94 21.54 12.43
C LEU A 357 12.00 21.61 13.54
N SER A 358 13.29 21.57 13.20
CA SER A 358 14.40 21.71 14.15
C SER A 358 14.84 23.17 14.23
N THR A 359 14.58 23.83 15.37
CA THR A 359 14.92 25.24 15.57
C THR A 359 16.22 25.45 16.34
N THR A 360 16.86 24.38 16.81
CA THR A 360 17.99 24.43 17.76
C THR A 360 19.31 23.91 17.20
N ILE A 361 19.28 23.15 16.10
CA ILE A 361 20.47 22.49 15.52
C ILE A 361 20.51 22.82 14.03
N PRO A 362 21.61 23.40 13.50
CA PRO A 362 21.76 23.62 12.06
C PRO A 362 21.71 22.31 11.28
N ASP A 363 21.07 22.35 10.11
CA ASP A 363 20.97 21.20 9.23
C ASP A 363 22.34 20.82 8.63
N ASN A 364 22.54 19.53 8.36
CA ASN A 364 23.80 19.02 7.82
C ASN A 364 23.86 19.30 6.30
N PRO A 365 24.83 20.08 5.80
CA PRO A 365 24.90 20.45 4.38
C PRO A 365 25.01 19.23 3.46
N ARG A 366 25.65 18.13 3.90
CA ARG A 366 25.71 16.89 3.12
C ARG A 366 24.36 16.16 3.06
N LEU A 367 23.52 16.27 4.10
CA LEU A 367 22.15 15.75 4.02
C LEU A 367 21.24 16.64 3.15
N VAL A 368 21.47 17.96 3.09
CA VAL A 368 20.79 18.85 2.13
C VAL A 368 21.09 18.40 0.69
N GLU A 369 22.37 18.31 0.34
CA GLU A 369 22.84 17.84 -0.98
C GLU A 369 22.27 16.45 -1.35
N LEU A 370 22.25 15.52 -0.39
CA LEU A 370 21.69 14.17 -0.62
C LEU A 370 20.16 14.16 -0.76
N ARG A 371 19.43 15.04 -0.05
CA ARG A 371 17.98 15.23 -0.23
C ARG A 371 17.64 15.87 -1.58
N GLU A 372 18.49 16.75 -2.10
CA GLU A 372 18.36 17.30 -3.45
C GLU A 372 18.60 16.24 -4.53
N ALA A 373 19.66 15.43 -4.40
CA ALA A 373 19.94 14.31 -5.31
C ALA A 373 18.83 13.25 -5.30
N TRP A 374 18.29 12.91 -4.12
CA TRP A 374 17.11 12.05 -4.01
C TRP A 374 15.87 12.66 -4.68
N SER A 375 15.63 13.95 -4.45
CA SER A 375 14.49 14.69 -5.02
C SER A 375 14.48 14.68 -6.56
N SER A 376 15.66 14.71 -7.21
CA SER A 376 15.77 14.57 -8.67
C SER A 376 15.70 13.11 -9.16
N LEU A 377 16.23 12.14 -8.41
CA LEU A 377 16.08 10.71 -8.76
C LEU A 377 14.60 10.28 -8.77
N MET A 378 13.80 10.78 -7.83
CA MET A 378 12.36 10.55 -7.73
C MET A 378 11.57 11.12 -8.93
N GLU A 379 12.04 12.19 -9.58
CA GLU A 379 11.46 12.71 -10.83
C GLU A 379 11.67 11.74 -12.00
N ILE A 380 12.85 11.12 -12.07
CA ILE A 380 13.17 10.12 -13.10
C ILE A 380 12.31 8.87 -12.89
N GLN A 381 12.10 8.42 -11.64
CA GLN A 381 11.17 7.33 -11.33
C GLN A 381 9.71 7.63 -11.75
N ALA A 382 9.21 8.85 -11.47
CA ALA A 382 7.89 9.29 -11.94
C ALA A 382 7.79 9.32 -13.48
N THR A 383 8.89 9.66 -14.15
CA THR A 383 9.00 9.64 -15.62
C THR A 383 8.93 8.21 -16.17
N ILE A 384 9.57 7.23 -15.53
CA ILE A 384 9.48 5.80 -15.89
C ILE A 384 8.04 5.29 -15.76
N SER A 385 7.28 5.70 -14.74
CA SER A 385 5.86 5.33 -14.60
C SER A 385 4.99 5.92 -15.72
N THR A 386 5.30 7.15 -16.16
CA THR A 386 4.63 7.79 -17.29
C THR A 386 4.94 7.05 -18.60
N PHE A 387 6.20 6.71 -18.83
CA PHE A 387 6.62 5.85 -19.94
C PHE A 387 5.92 4.48 -19.93
N ALA A 388 5.80 3.82 -18.77
CA ALA A 388 5.06 2.55 -18.64
C ALA A 388 3.58 2.70 -19.04
N GLN A 389 2.93 3.81 -18.67
CA GLN A 389 1.54 4.11 -19.02
C GLN A 389 1.36 4.38 -20.52
N ASP A 390 2.25 5.16 -21.15
CA ASP A 390 2.19 5.44 -22.58
C ASP A 390 2.50 4.19 -23.44
N LYS A 391 3.48 3.39 -23.00
CA LYS A 391 3.80 2.06 -23.55
C LYS A 391 2.61 1.09 -23.47
N LYS A 392 1.76 1.21 -22.44
CA LYS A 392 0.54 0.40 -22.30
C LYS A 392 -0.63 0.87 -23.17
N THR A 393 -0.57 2.08 -23.76
CA THR A 393 -1.75 2.71 -24.38
C THR A 393 -1.60 3.13 -25.85
N TRP A 394 -0.46 3.69 -26.28
CA TRP A 394 -0.32 4.22 -27.65
C TRP A 394 1.10 4.13 -28.25
N MET A 395 2.14 4.03 -27.43
CA MET A 395 3.53 4.20 -27.88
C MET A 395 4.05 3.02 -28.72
N THR A 396 4.66 3.30 -29.87
CA THR A 396 5.27 2.27 -30.73
C THR A 396 6.58 1.73 -30.15
N ASN A 397 7.13 0.66 -30.74
CA ASN A 397 8.43 0.15 -30.30
C ASN A 397 9.55 1.17 -30.50
N ASP A 398 9.63 1.84 -31.65
CA ASP A 398 10.70 2.80 -31.92
C ASP A 398 10.63 4.01 -30.98
N GLN A 399 9.41 4.49 -30.70
CA GLN A 399 9.16 5.54 -29.69
C GLN A 399 9.55 5.08 -28.28
N SER A 400 9.23 3.83 -27.92
CA SER A 400 9.62 3.22 -26.64
C SER A 400 11.13 3.01 -26.52
N ASP A 401 11.87 2.92 -27.62
CA ASP A 401 13.33 2.83 -27.62
C ASP A 401 14.01 4.20 -27.56
N MET A 402 13.38 5.23 -28.14
CA MET A 402 13.79 6.62 -27.94
C MET A 402 13.58 7.04 -26.47
N MET A 403 12.41 6.76 -25.90
CA MET A 403 12.08 7.05 -24.51
C MET A 403 12.99 6.31 -23.52
N TYR A 404 13.30 5.04 -23.77
CA TYR A 404 14.27 4.29 -22.97
C TYR A 404 15.66 4.96 -22.97
N LYS A 405 16.17 5.36 -24.15
CA LYS A 405 17.48 6.02 -24.28
C LYS A 405 17.51 7.40 -23.61
N ASP A 406 16.43 8.17 -23.71
CA ASP A 406 16.34 9.48 -23.07
C ASP A 406 16.40 9.36 -21.55
N ILE A 407 15.56 8.52 -20.94
CA ILE A 407 15.54 8.31 -19.48
C ILE A 407 16.87 7.67 -19.00
N PHE A 408 17.48 6.78 -19.80
CA PHE A 408 18.79 6.22 -19.49
C PHE A 408 19.87 7.32 -19.45
N ASN A 409 19.87 8.24 -20.41
CA ASN A 409 20.77 9.40 -20.42
C ASN A 409 20.50 10.35 -19.24
N GLN A 410 19.23 10.56 -18.85
CA GLN A 410 18.89 11.33 -17.65
C GLN A 410 19.50 10.71 -16.38
N LEU A 411 19.48 9.38 -16.22
CA LEU A 411 20.14 8.69 -15.09
C LEU A 411 21.68 8.85 -15.10
N VAL A 412 22.31 8.77 -16.28
CA VAL A 412 23.77 8.97 -16.43
C VAL A 412 24.16 10.41 -16.08
N MET A 413 23.41 11.40 -16.58
CA MET A 413 23.63 12.81 -16.24
C MET A 413 23.41 13.08 -14.75
N TRP A 414 22.32 12.55 -14.18
CA TRP A 414 22.05 12.62 -12.75
C TRP A 414 23.22 12.07 -11.93
N ARG A 415 23.79 10.92 -12.31
CA ARG A 415 24.94 10.34 -11.58
C ARG A 415 26.17 11.24 -11.64
N ALA A 416 26.45 11.87 -12.78
CA ALA A 416 27.55 12.83 -12.93
C ALA A 416 27.36 14.11 -12.08
N GLU A 417 26.12 14.50 -11.82
CA GLU A 417 25.75 15.68 -11.02
C GLU A 417 25.56 15.38 -9.51
N THR A 418 25.70 14.12 -9.07
CA THR A 418 25.57 13.75 -7.64
C THR A 418 26.60 14.43 -6.75
N PRO A 419 26.30 14.71 -5.46
CA PRO A 419 27.23 15.33 -4.53
C PRO A 419 28.42 14.42 -4.18
N VAL A 420 29.52 15.04 -3.75
CA VAL A 420 30.80 14.36 -3.48
C VAL A 420 30.67 13.18 -2.52
N SER A 421 29.81 13.26 -1.51
CA SER A 421 29.52 12.12 -0.61
C SER A 421 29.03 10.89 -1.36
N LEU A 422 28.10 11.06 -2.30
CA LEU A 422 27.54 9.97 -3.12
C LEU A 422 28.50 9.51 -4.24
N GLN A 423 29.36 10.41 -4.75
CA GLN A 423 30.42 10.05 -5.69
C GLN A 423 31.51 9.19 -5.03
N LEU A 424 31.86 9.46 -3.77
CA LEU A 424 32.91 8.76 -3.02
C LEU A 424 32.49 7.39 -2.43
N VAL A 425 31.28 6.90 -2.68
CA VAL A 425 30.88 5.54 -2.27
C VAL A 425 31.57 4.51 -3.19
N GLY A 426 32.83 4.23 -2.91
CA GLY A 426 33.68 3.30 -3.68
C GLY A 426 33.45 1.84 -3.30
N ASP A 427 34.53 1.13 -3.00
CA ASP A 427 34.51 -0.22 -2.45
C ASP A 427 33.93 -0.24 -1.02
N LEU A 428 33.44 -1.41 -0.62
CA LEU A 428 32.62 -1.60 0.59
C LEU A 428 33.19 -2.71 1.49
N ASP A 429 34.50 -2.89 1.51
CA ASP A 429 35.23 -3.61 2.55
C ASP A 429 35.33 -2.78 3.85
N ASP A 430 35.87 -3.36 4.92
CA ASP A 430 35.91 -2.70 6.24
C ASP A 430 36.99 -1.61 6.37
N GLU A 431 38.00 -1.59 5.49
CA GLU A 431 39.02 -0.54 5.43
C GLU A 431 38.45 0.67 4.69
N SER A 432 37.91 0.47 3.49
CA SER A 432 37.22 1.51 2.69
C SER A 432 36.05 2.16 3.44
N ILE A 433 35.28 1.38 4.22
CA ILE A 433 34.17 1.91 5.05
C ILE A 433 34.70 2.71 6.25
N ALA A 434 35.84 2.33 6.84
CA ALA A 434 36.45 3.05 7.96
C ALA A 434 37.15 4.35 7.53
N GLU A 435 37.71 4.40 6.33
CA GLU A 435 38.34 5.60 5.77
C GLU A 435 37.35 6.57 5.08
N TYR A 436 36.08 6.17 4.89
CA TYR A 436 35.09 6.99 4.20
C TYR A 436 34.89 8.37 4.88
N PRO A 437 35.09 9.52 4.19
CA PRO A 437 35.20 10.83 4.85
C PRO A 437 33.96 11.38 5.57
N TYR A 438 32.77 10.82 5.35
CA TYR A 438 31.49 11.34 5.87
C TYR A 438 30.63 10.24 6.53
N PRO A 439 31.13 9.56 7.57
CA PRO A 439 30.50 8.34 8.13
C PRO A 439 29.09 8.58 8.68
N ASP A 440 28.75 9.83 8.99
CA ASP A 440 27.42 10.29 9.41
C ASP A 440 26.35 10.24 8.31
N VAL A 441 26.76 10.28 7.03
CA VAL A 441 25.84 10.21 5.86
C VAL A 441 26.02 8.96 4.99
N LEU A 442 26.96 8.07 5.31
CA LEU A 442 27.29 6.91 4.48
C LEU A 442 26.09 5.96 4.23
N GLU A 443 25.27 5.66 5.24
CA GLU A 443 24.07 4.81 5.05
C GLU A 443 23.04 5.47 4.11
N TYR A 444 22.93 6.81 4.15
CA TYR A 444 22.04 7.57 3.26
C TYR A 444 22.57 7.56 1.83
N ALA A 445 23.87 7.81 1.64
CA ALA A 445 24.52 7.78 0.32
C ALA A 445 24.42 6.37 -0.30
N GLY A 446 24.65 5.33 0.48
CA GLY A 446 24.48 3.94 0.05
C GLY A 446 23.04 3.57 -0.31
N CYS A 447 22.06 4.08 0.45
CA CYS A 447 20.64 3.96 0.12
C CYS A 447 20.31 4.64 -1.22
N ILE A 448 20.72 5.89 -1.41
CA ILE A 448 20.46 6.65 -2.64
C ILE A 448 21.12 5.98 -3.85
N GLU A 449 22.33 5.41 -3.69
CA GLU A 449 22.96 4.61 -4.76
C GLU A 449 22.16 3.32 -5.04
N ALA A 450 21.65 2.63 -4.03
CA ALA A 450 20.82 1.44 -4.24
C ALA A 450 19.55 1.78 -5.04
N TYR A 451 18.93 2.94 -4.82
CA TYR A 451 17.81 3.43 -5.65
C TYR A 451 18.23 3.77 -7.07
N GLU A 452 19.38 4.41 -7.29
CA GLU A 452 19.92 4.68 -8.64
C GLU A 452 20.07 3.38 -9.44
N LYS A 453 20.81 2.40 -8.88
CA LYS A 453 21.08 1.12 -9.54
C LYS A 453 19.78 0.34 -9.79
N ALA A 454 18.85 0.34 -8.83
CA ALA A 454 17.52 -0.26 -9.01
C ALA A 454 16.68 0.48 -10.07
N THR A 455 16.82 1.80 -10.21
CA THR A 455 16.10 2.59 -11.23
C THR A 455 16.58 2.26 -12.64
N PHE A 456 17.87 1.99 -12.86
CA PHE A 456 18.37 1.45 -14.13
C PHE A 456 17.76 0.06 -14.44
N VAL A 457 17.74 -0.87 -13.47
CA VAL A 457 17.15 -2.21 -13.65
C VAL A 457 15.65 -2.11 -13.95
N TYR A 458 14.92 -1.27 -13.22
CA TYR A 458 13.48 -1.05 -13.40
C TYR A 458 13.15 -0.41 -14.76
N LEU A 459 13.92 0.59 -15.20
CA LEU A 459 13.81 1.18 -16.54
C LEU A 459 13.97 0.12 -17.63
N HIS A 460 14.97 -0.76 -17.52
CA HIS A 460 15.19 -1.86 -18.47
C HIS A 460 14.03 -2.87 -18.48
N GLN A 461 13.49 -3.21 -17.31
CA GLN A 461 12.32 -4.09 -17.19
C GLN A 461 11.06 -3.47 -17.83
N ILE A 462 10.78 -2.18 -17.59
CA ILE A 462 9.67 -1.45 -18.22
C ILE A 462 9.87 -1.35 -19.74
N ALA A 463 11.08 -1.07 -20.22
CA ALA A 463 11.38 -1.01 -21.65
C ALA A 463 11.24 -2.38 -22.34
N GLY A 464 11.63 -3.46 -21.68
CA GLY A 464 11.50 -4.84 -22.18
C GLY A 464 10.11 -5.45 -22.08
N ALA A 465 9.25 -4.93 -21.22
CA ALA A 465 7.94 -5.52 -20.94
C ALA A 465 7.09 -5.69 -22.22
N GLY A 466 6.55 -6.90 -22.41
CA GLY A 466 5.72 -7.28 -23.55
C GLY A 466 6.46 -7.54 -24.89
N ARG A 467 7.80 -7.48 -24.93
CA ARG A 467 8.58 -7.60 -26.18
C ARG A 467 9.22 -8.96 -26.38
N VAL A 468 8.99 -9.56 -27.54
CA VAL A 468 9.55 -10.87 -27.96
C VAL A 468 11.07 -10.83 -28.20
N ARG A 469 11.60 -9.69 -28.65
CA ARG A 469 13.00 -9.53 -29.10
C ARG A 469 13.74 -8.41 -28.35
N TRP A 470 13.47 -8.24 -27.07
CA TRP A 470 14.20 -7.28 -26.24
C TRP A 470 15.59 -7.82 -25.92
N ILE A 471 16.62 -7.19 -26.48
CA ILE A 471 18.02 -7.53 -26.18
C ILE A 471 18.31 -7.06 -24.75
N THR A 472 18.88 -7.94 -23.93
CA THR A 472 19.26 -7.64 -22.55
C THR A 472 20.74 -7.91 -22.37
N ASP A 473 21.47 -6.89 -21.89
CA ASP A 473 22.82 -7.07 -21.37
C ASP A 473 22.74 -7.60 -19.94
N TYR A 474 22.81 -8.93 -19.80
CA TYR A 474 22.78 -9.57 -18.49
C TYR A 474 24.02 -9.25 -17.66
N THR A 475 25.19 -9.05 -18.26
CA THR A 475 26.42 -8.68 -17.55
C THR A 475 26.25 -7.33 -16.86
N TYR A 476 25.68 -6.34 -17.55
CA TYR A 476 25.36 -5.03 -16.98
C TYR A 476 24.30 -5.12 -15.89
N LEU A 477 23.20 -5.86 -16.09
CA LEU A 477 22.16 -6.02 -15.07
C LEU A 477 22.66 -6.74 -13.82
N ASP A 478 23.40 -7.85 -13.98
CA ASP A 478 23.94 -8.62 -12.87
C ASP A 478 24.94 -7.76 -12.07
N MET A 479 25.77 -6.93 -12.72
CA MET A 479 26.61 -5.93 -12.05
C MET A 479 25.80 -4.92 -11.21
N LEU A 480 24.70 -4.38 -11.75
CA LEU A 480 23.81 -3.47 -10.99
C LEU A 480 23.19 -4.19 -9.79
N VAL A 481 22.71 -5.42 -9.99
CA VAL A 481 22.06 -6.27 -8.98
C VAL A 481 23.02 -6.61 -7.83
N SER A 482 24.23 -7.08 -8.13
CA SER A 482 25.25 -7.39 -7.10
C SER A 482 25.67 -6.12 -6.34
N ARG A 483 25.74 -4.95 -7.00
CA ARG A 483 26.01 -3.67 -6.31
C ARG A 483 24.88 -3.29 -5.34
N ILE A 484 23.61 -3.44 -5.73
CA ILE A 484 22.46 -3.23 -4.81
C ILE A 484 22.56 -4.17 -3.60
N VAL A 485 22.78 -5.47 -3.84
CA VAL A 485 22.91 -6.48 -2.78
C VAL A 485 24.06 -6.13 -1.82
N MET A 486 25.23 -5.73 -2.35
CA MET A 486 26.40 -5.36 -1.56
C MET A 486 26.18 -4.08 -0.73
N LEU A 487 25.59 -3.03 -1.31
CA LEU A 487 25.23 -1.79 -0.60
C LEU A 487 24.34 -2.09 0.61
N ILE A 488 23.28 -2.86 0.39
CA ILE A 488 22.32 -3.24 1.45
C ILE A 488 22.99 -4.11 2.51
N CYS A 489 23.87 -5.05 2.11
CA CYS A 489 24.54 -5.97 3.03
C CYS A 489 25.57 -5.28 3.95
N ARG A 490 26.30 -4.27 3.44
CA ARG A 490 27.34 -3.60 4.23
C ARG A 490 26.81 -2.42 5.04
N LEU A 491 25.88 -1.64 4.47
CA LEU A 491 25.49 -0.33 5.00
C LEU A 491 24.13 -0.35 5.72
N SER A 492 23.09 -0.97 5.17
CA SER A 492 21.72 -0.87 5.70
C SER A 492 21.46 -1.76 6.92
N LYS A 493 21.21 -1.18 8.10
CA LYS A 493 21.09 -1.96 9.36
C LYS A 493 19.85 -1.58 10.18
N GLY A 494 19.26 -2.57 10.86
CA GLY A 494 18.10 -2.36 11.73
C GLY A 494 16.91 -1.76 10.97
N VAL A 495 16.41 -0.61 11.44
CA VAL A 495 15.31 0.14 10.79
C VAL A 495 15.72 0.66 9.41
N GLY A 496 17.01 0.97 9.19
CA GLY A 496 17.55 1.39 7.89
C GLY A 496 17.30 0.41 6.75
N GLN A 497 17.13 -0.88 7.06
CA GLN A 497 16.75 -1.90 6.06
C GLN A 497 15.36 -1.65 5.45
N LEU A 498 14.46 -0.93 6.12
CA LEU A 498 13.16 -0.54 5.55
C LEU A 498 13.30 0.49 4.43
N ALA A 499 14.38 1.28 4.40
CA ALA A 499 14.59 2.28 3.34
C ALA A 499 14.93 1.64 2.01
N VAL A 500 15.50 0.44 2.01
CA VAL A 500 16.01 -0.24 0.81
C VAL A 500 15.12 -1.40 0.36
N LEU A 501 13.86 -1.43 0.81
CA LEU A 501 12.89 -2.46 0.46
C LEU A 501 12.60 -2.50 -1.04
N TRP A 502 12.37 -1.34 -1.68
CA TRP A 502 12.16 -1.29 -3.13
C TRP A 502 13.42 -1.72 -3.93
N PRO A 503 14.65 -1.22 -3.69
CA PRO A 503 15.86 -1.73 -4.33
C PRO A 503 16.09 -3.22 -4.14
N LEU A 504 15.89 -3.75 -2.91
CA LEU A 504 16.03 -5.17 -2.60
C LEU A 504 15.05 -6.02 -3.42
N PHE A 505 13.82 -5.54 -3.59
CA PHE A 505 12.81 -6.19 -4.42
C PHE A 505 13.18 -6.17 -5.91
N ILE A 506 13.57 -5.01 -6.46
CA ILE A 506 13.98 -4.90 -7.87
C ILE A 506 15.19 -5.79 -8.18
N ALA A 507 16.20 -5.82 -7.30
CA ALA A 507 17.34 -6.72 -7.40
C ALA A 507 16.88 -8.20 -7.36
N GLY A 508 15.99 -8.54 -6.43
CA GLY A 508 15.33 -9.85 -6.34
C GLY A 508 14.63 -10.27 -7.64
N GLN A 509 13.91 -9.36 -8.30
CA GLN A 509 13.16 -9.65 -9.53
C GLN A 509 14.07 -10.03 -10.70
N GLU A 510 15.35 -9.62 -10.71
CA GLU A 510 16.27 -9.89 -11.81
C GLU A 510 17.39 -10.91 -11.50
N THR A 511 17.87 -11.00 -10.26
CA THR A 511 19.00 -11.88 -9.91
C THR A 511 18.83 -13.33 -10.38
N ARG A 512 19.89 -13.84 -11.02
CA ARG A 512 20.05 -15.25 -11.44
C ARG A 512 20.87 -16.07 -10.45
N ASN A 513 21.55 -15.41 -9.51
CA ASN A 513 22.46 -16.05 -8.56
C ASN A 513 21.70 -16.59 -7.33
N GLU A 514 21.87 -17.87 -7.02
CA GLU A 514 21.14 -18.51 -5.90
C GLU A 514 21.54 -17.96 -4.53
N ASP A 515 22.80 -17.53 -4.34
CA ASP A 515 23.24 -16.92 -3.08
C ASP A 515 22.68 -15.50 -2.90
N GLU A 516 22.52 -14.73 -3.98
CA GLU A 516 21.81 -13.44 -3.93
C GLU A 516 20.32 -13.65 -3.65
N GLN A 517 19.67 -14.62 -4.29
CA GLN A 517 18.26 -14.96 -3.97
C GLN A 517 18.10 -15.40 -2.51
N LYS A 518 19.06 -16.17 -1.98
CA LYS A 518 19.12 -16.58 -0.58
C LYS A 518 19.30 -15.38 0.37
N TYR A 519 20.19 -14.44 0.03
CA TYR A 519 20.35 -13.20 0.78
C TYR A 519 19.08 -12.33 0.76
N VAL A 520 18.52 -12.08 -0.43
CA VAL A 520 17.26 -11.31 -0.59
C VAL A 520 16.13 -11.94 0.23
N ARG A 521 15.97 -13.26 0.16
CA ARG A 521 15.01 -14.02 0.97
C ARG A 521 15.25 -13.84 2.47
N GLN A 522 16.49 -13.97 2.95
CA GLN A 522 16.84 -13.81 4.36
C GLN A 522 16.51 -12.39 4.86
N THR A 523 16.96 -11.36 4.15
CA THR A 523 16.70 -9.95 4.50
C THR A 523 15.20 -9.63 4.46
N MET A 524 14.46 -10.14 3.46
CA MET A 524 13.00 -10.06 3.42
C MET A 524 12.34 -10.77 4.61
N HIS A 525 12.85 -11.90 5.09
CA HIS A 525 12.35 -12.56 6.30
C HIS A 525 12.62 -11.74 7.57
N GLU A 526 13.80 -11.15 7.70
CA GLU A 526 14.14 -10.29 8.85
C GLU A 526 13.28 -9.04 8.91
N LEU A 527 13.02 -8.39 7.77
CA LEU A 527 12.17 -7.21 7.66
C LEU A 527 10.73 -7.44 8.18
N LYS A 528 10.23 -8.68 8.19
CA LYS A 528 8.89 -9.02 8.73
C LYS A 528 8.75 -8.67 10.22
N ARG A 529 9.86 -8.56 10.97
CA ARG A 529 9.85 -8.17 12.39
C ARG A 529 9.30 -6.76 12.64
N PHE A 530 9.35 -5.88 11.64
CA PHE A 530 8.84 -4.50 11.71
C PHE A 530 7.33 -4.40 11.42
N GLY A 531 6.63 -5.52 11.20
CA GLY A 531 5.17 -5.55 11.13
C GLY A 531 4.55 -5.02 9.83
N PHE A 532 5.33 -4.66 8.81
CA PHE A 532 4.82 -4.26 7.48
C PHE A 532 4.60 -5.48 6.58
N LYS A 533 3.38 -5.65 6.05
CA LYS A 533 2.98 -6.81 5.23
C LYS A 533 3.21 -6.65 3.72
N ASN A 534 3.65 -5.49 3.26
CA ASN A 534 4.18 -5.34 1.91
C ASN A 534 5.46 -6.16 1.70
N VAL A 535 6.27 -6.35 2.75
CA VAL A 535 7.45 -7.26 2.78
C VAL A 535 7.03 -8.71 2.53
N ASP A 536 5.99 -9.20 3.21
CA ASP A 536 5.46 -10.56 3.00
C ASP A 536 5.06 -10.77 1.53
N LYS A 537 4.28 -9.84 0.95
CA LYS A 537 3.85 -9.90 -0.45
C LYS A 537 4.98 -9.70 -1.47
N GLY A 538 5.97 -8.87 -1.16
CA GLY A 538 7.16 -8.71 -1.98
C GLY A 538 7.88 -10.05 -2.13
N LEU A 539 8.09 -10.77 -1.02
CA LEU A 539 8.71 -12.09 -1.04
C LEU A 539 7.85 -13.15 -1.77
N GLU A 540 6.52 -13.14 -1.61
CA GLU A 540 5.61 -14.02 -2.39
C GLU A 540 5.81 -13.85 -3.90
N VAL A 541 5.87 -12.61 -4.40
CA VAL A 541 6.12 -12.32 -5.82
C VAL A 541 7.53 -12.73 -6.27
N LEU A 542 8.54 -12.60 -5.39
CA LEU A 542 9.90 -13.04 -5.71
C LEU A 542 10.02 -14.57 -5.83
N GLU A 543 9.40 -15.34 -4.94
CA GLU A 543 9.40 -16.81 -5.04
C GLU A 543 8.71 -17.30 -6.32
N ASP A 544 7.59 -16.68 -6.71
CA ASP A 544 6.91 -16.97 -7.98
C ASP A 544 7.82 -16.65 -9.19
N ILE A 545 8.55 -15.53 -9.17
CA ILE A 545 9.51 -15.16 -10.22
C ILE A 545 10.69 -16.15 -10.28
N TRP A 546 11.24 -16.57 -9.15
CA TRP A 546 12.36 -17.52 -9.08
C TRP A 546 11.92 -18.95 -9.45
N LEU A 547 10.69 -19.35 -9.11
CA LEU A 547 10.09 -20.60 -9.57
C LEU A 547 9.85 -20.58 -11.08
N LYS A 548 9.31 -19.47 -11.62
CA LYS A 548 9.09 -19.27 -13.06
C LYS A 548 10.41 -19.26 -13.84
N ARG A 549 11.46 -18.60 -13.33
CA ARG A 549 12.83 -18.61 -13.92
C ARG A 549 13.43 -20.01 -13.98
N ARG A 550 13.21 -20.86 -12.96
CA ARG A 550 13.61 -22.28 -12.98
C ARG A 550 12.74 -23.15 -13.90
N SER A 551 11.48 -22.76 -14.12
CA SER A 551 10.54 -23.48 -15.00
C SER A 551 10.71 -23.14 -16.49
N PHE A 552 11.27 -21.97 -16.81
CA PHE A 552 11.52 -21.48 -18.17
C PHE A 552 12.96 -20.98 -18.31
N PRO A 553 13.96 -21.87 -18.47
CA PRO A 553 15.38 -21.49 -18.54
C PRO A 553 15.72 -20.55 -19.71
N ASP A 554 15.05 -20.73 -20.85
CA ASP A 554 15.16 -19.84 -22.02
C ASP A 554 14.52 -18.45 -21.81
N GLY A 555 13.93 -18.22 -20.63
CA GLY A 555 13.25 -17.00 -20.24
C GLY A 555 11.77 -16.97 -20.60
N TRP A 556 11.12 -15.84 -20.28
CA TRP A 556 9.75 -15.54 -20.69
C TRP A 556 9.60 -14.03 -20.92
N ILE A 557 8.58 -13.67 -21.70
CA ILE A 557 8.22 -12.26 -21.90
C ILE A 557 7.49 -11.79 -20.64
N LYS A 558 8.19 -11.06 -19.76
CA LYS A 558 7.58 -10.33 -18.63
C LYS A 558 6.56 -9.32 -19.18
N THR A 559 5.35 -9.30 -18.65
CA THR A 559 4.34 -8.27 -18.94
C THR A 559 4.52 -7.05 -18.02
N LEU A 560 3.95 -5.89 -18.39
CA LEU A 560 4.00 -4.69 -17.52
C LEU A 560 3.36 -4.96 -16.14
N ASP A 561 2.30 -5.78 -16.11
CA ASP A 561 1.58 -6.11 -14.88
C ASP A 561 2.31 -7.20 -14.03
N GLU A 562 3.35 -7.85 -14.55
CA GLU A 562 4.32 -8.63 -13.77
C GLU A 562 5.49 -7.78 -13.24
N VAL A 563 5.89 -6.73 -13.98
CA VAL A 563 6.95 -5.79 -13.56
C VAL A 563 6.43 -4.84 -12.47
N GLN A 564 5.18 -4.40 -12.56
CA GLN A 564 4.51 -3.51 -11.62
C GLN A 564 3.47 -4.30 -10.77
N PRO A 565 3.88 -4.94 -9.65
CA PRO A 565 3.04 -5.92 -8.94
C PRO A 565 1.86 -5.32 -8.15
N ASN A 566 1.63 -4.01 -8.19
CA ASN A 566 0.58 -3.32 -7.44
C ASN A 566 0.67 -3.54 -5.91
N ILE A 567 1.91 -3.67 -5.43
CA ILE A 567 2.30 -3.64 -4.01
C ILE A 567 2.98 -2.30 -3.78
N LEU A 568 2.53 -1.54 -2.77
CA LEU A 568 3.22 -0.33 -2.35
C LEU A 568 4.51 -0.71 -1.60
N LEU A 569 5.61 -0.76 -2.34
CA LEU A 569 6.98 -0.95 -1.87
C LEU A 569 7.69 0.39 -2.00
N PRO A 570 7.86 1.15 -0.89
CA PRO A 570 8.55 2.44 -0.88
C PRO A 570 10.08 2.31 -0.78
#